data_AF-A0A533XQZ0-F1
#
_entry.id   AF-A0A533XQZ0-F1
#
_cell.length_a   1.000
_cell.length_b   1.000
_cell.length_c   1.000
_cell.angle_alpha   90.00
_cell.angle_beta   90.00
_cell.angle_gamma   90.00
#
_symmetry.space_group_name_H-M   'P 1'
#
loop_
_entity.id
_entity.type
_entity.pdbx_description
1 polymer ?
#
loop_
_entity_poly.entity_id
_entity_poly.type
_entity_poly.pdbx_seq_one_letter_code
_entity_poly.pdbx_strand_id
1 'polypeptide(L)'
;MSTTPSLTPSELRSRLEADFRQRVTLLYRCLQITPPYHTVEKAVLGLRDTLKALEETVLRATASDPASLDALFTQAFIDSGLAKKNRGIISKLLADRPDLLSPECRPFADAFRR
;
A
#
# COMPACT_ATOMS: atom_id res chain seq x y z
N MET A 1 -32.31 12.59 -7.17
CA MET A 1 -30.88 12.94 -7.12
C MET A 1 -30.27 12.21 -5.95
N SER A 2 -29.57 11.10 -6.20
CA SER A 2 -28.98 10.30 -5.12
C SER A 2 -27.65 10.94 -4.74
N THR A 3 -27.64 11.77 -3.71
CA THR A 3 -26.43 12.32 -3.11
C THR A 3 -25.64 11.15 -2.54
N THR A 4 -24.57 10.73 -3.21
CA THR A 4 -23.63 9.76 -2.63
C THR A 4 -23.12 10.39 -1.33
N PRO A 5 -23.29 9.76 -0.15
CA PRO A 5 -22.76 10.33 1.08
C PRO A 5 -21.24 10.44 0.93
N SER A 6 -20.73 11.67 1.02
CA SER A 6 -19.29 11.89 1.10
C SER A 6 -18.80 11.25 2.38
N LEU A 7 -17.85 10.30 2.26
CA LEU A 7 -17.25 9.61 3.40
C LEU A 7 -16.73 10.62 4.41
N THR A 8 -16.99 10.38 5.69
CA THR A 8 -16.35 11.16 6.76
C THR A 8 -14.83 10.96 6.70
N PRO A 9 -14.01 11.90 7.25
CA PRO A 9 -12.56 11.74 7.25
C PRO A 9 -12.10 10.45 7.92
N SER A 10 -12.77 10.02 9.00
CA SER A 10 -12.46 8.78 9.70
C SER A 10 -12.75 7.54 8.85
N GLU A 11 -13.89 7.50 8.14
CA GLU A 11 -14.20 6.40 7.22
C GLU A 11 -13.24 6.35 6.04
N LEU A 12 -12.85 7.51 5.52
CA LEU A 12 -11.88 7.60 4.43
C LEU A 12 -10.53 7.04 4.88
N ARG A 13 -10.02 7.41 6.05
CA ARG A 13 -8.78 6.84 6.61
C ARG A 13 -8.87 5.32 6.76
N SER A 14 -9.94 4.81 7.37
CA SER A 14 -10.17 3.36 7.52
C SER A 14 -10.20 2.63 6.18
N ARG A 15 -10.81 3.24 5.15
CA ARG A 15 -10.83 2.68 3.80
C ARG A 15 -9.44 2.63 3.18
N LEU A 16 -8.63 3.67 3.36
CA LEU A 16 -7.24 3.70 2.85
C LEU A 16 -6.35 2.68 3.59
N GLU A 17 -6.52 2.50 4.91
CA GLU A 17 -5.83 1.46 5.67
C GLU A 17 -6.17 0.05 5.15
N ALA A 18 -7.47 -0.21 4.90
CA ALA A 18 -7.94 -1.48 4.35
C ALA A 18 -7.42 -1.72 2.92
N ASP A 19 -7.44 -0.70 2.06
CA ASP A 19 -6.91 -0.78 0.69
C ASP A 19 -5.40 -1.09 0.70
N PHE A 20 -4.63 -0.37 1.51
CA PHE A 20 -3.20 -0.65 1.67
C PHE A 20 -2.94 -2.10 2.09
N ARG A 21 -3.63 -2.58 3.13
CA ARG A 21 -3.51 -3.97 3.60
C ARG A 21 -3.87 -4.98 2.50
N GLN A 22 -4.92 -4.71 1.75
CA GLN A 22 -5.36 -5.56 0.65
C GLN A 22 -4.30 -5.63 -0.46
N ARG A 23 -3.77 -4.50 -0.91
CA ARG A 23 -2.76 -4.47 -1.98
C ARG A 23 -1.44 -5.12 -1.56
N VAL A 24 -1.00 -4.93 -0.31
CA VAL A 24 0.17 -5.64 0.23
C VAL A 24 -0.08 -7.16 0.28
N THR A 25 -1.26 -7.58 0.71
CA THR A 25 -1.63 -9.01 0.73
C THR A 25 -1.67 -9.59 -0.67
N LEU A 26 -2.23 -8.84 -1.64
CA LEU A 26 -2.28 -9.22 -3.05
C LEU A 26 -0.87 -9.40 -3.62
N LEU A 27 0.06 -8.50 -3.34
CA LEU A 27 1.45 -8.61 -3.77
C LEU A 27 2.07 -9.94 -3.31
N TYR A 28 1.99 -10.26 -2.03
CA TYR A 28 2.55 -11.51 -1.50
C TYR A 28 1.86 -12.75 -2.07
N ARG A 29 0.54 -12.67 -2.31
CA ARG A 29 -0.21 -13.74 -2.98
C ARG A 29 0.22 -13.95 -4.42
N CYS A 30 0.40 -12.87 -5.20
CA CYS A 30 0.92 -12.91 -6.57
C CYS A 30 2.31 -13.54 -6.63
N LEU A 31 3.16 -13.22 -5.65
CA LEU A 31 4.49 -13.79 -5.51
C LEU A 31 4.50 -15.21 -4.95
N GLN A 32 3.35 -15.74 -4.50
CA GLN A 32 3.21 -17.03 -3.83
C GLN A 32 4.12 -17.16 -2.59
N ILE A 33 4.28 -16.06 -1.85
CA ILE A 33 5.07 -16.00 -0.62
C ILE A 33 4.15 -15.72 0.56
N THR A 34 4.39 -16.36 1.70
CA THR A 34 3.67 -16.04 2.94
C THR A 34 3.99 -14.60 3.38
N PRO A 35 2.98 -13.74 3.56
CA PRO A 35 3.20 -12.38 4.04
C PRO A 35 3.88 -12.38 5.41
N PRO A 36 4.84 -11.49 5.68
CA PRO A 36 5.40 -11.29 7.01
C PRO A 36 4.38 -10.50 7.87
N TYR A 37 3.31 -11.16 8.33
CA TYR A 37 2.15 -10.51 8.96
C TYR A 37 2.50 -9.46 10.01
N HIS A 38 3.45 -9.73 10.90
CA HIS A 38 3.87 -8.76 11.91
C HIS A 38 4.40 -7.45 11.28
N THR A 39 5.19 -7.55 10.22
CA THR A 39 5.72 -6.37 9.51
C THR A 39 4.63 -5.68 8.69
N VAL A 40 3.67 -6.43 8.14
CA VAL A 40 2.50 -5.86 7.47
C VAL A 40 1.66 -5.03 8.44
N GLU A 41 1.37 -5.55 9.63
CA GLU A 41 0.63 -4.81 10.65
C GLU A 41 1.39 -3.55 11.08
N LYS A 42 2.73 -3.63 11.25
CA LYS A 42 3.55 -2.45 11.51
C LYS A 42 3.41 -1.39 10.40
N ALA A 43 3.38 -1.81 9.13
CA ALA A 43 3.20 -0.90 7.99
C ALA A 43 1.82 -0.22 8.00
N VAL A 44 0.76 -0.98 8.31
CA VAL A 44 -0.61 -0.45 8.44
C VAL A 44 -0.69 0.56 9.57
N LEU A 45 -0.08 0.26 10.73
CA LEU A 45 -0.04 1.19 11.87
C LEU A 45 0.70 2.48 11.51
N GLY A 46 1.86 2.38 10.86
CA GLY A 46 2.61 3.56 10.39
C GLY A 46 1.82 4.40 9.39
N LEU A 47 1.15 3.76 8.42
CA LEU A 47 0.26 4.45 7.49
C LEU A 47 -0.88 5.17 8.22
N ARG A 48 -1.51 4.51 9.19
CA ARG A 48 -2.59 5.09 9.98
C ARG A 48 -2.15 6.36 10.70
N ASP A 49 -0.96 6.35 11.30
CA ASP A 49 -0.44 7.53 12.00
C ASP A 49 -0.17 8.68 11.02
N THR A 50 0.39 8.40 9.84
CA THR A 50 0.53 9.37 8.75
C THR A 50 -0.83 9.94 8.30
N LEU A 51 -1.83 9.07 8.08
CA LEU A 51 -3.17 9.46 7.65
C LEU A 51 -3.89 10.34 8.69
N LYS A 52 -3.67 10.08 9.99
CA LYS A 52 -4.22 10.89 11.08
C LYS A 52 -3.60 12.28 11.14
N ALA A 53 -2.33 12.41 10.76
CA ALA A 53 -1.62 13.68 10.72
C ALA A 53 -1.99 14.55 9.49
N LEU A 54 -2.63 13.97 8.47
CA LEU A 54 -3.08 14.73 7.30
C LEU A 54 -4.33 15.56 7.62
N GLU A 55 -4.27 16.82 7.23
CA GLU A 55 -5.42 17.72 7.10
C GLU A 55 -6.47 17.11 6.17
N GLU A 56 -7.74 17.38 6.45
CA GLU A 56 -8.86 16.78 5.72
C GLU A 56 -8.83 17.05 4.20
N THR A 57 -8.47 18.27 3.80
CA THR A 57 -8.33 18.64 2.39
C THR A 57 -7.24 17.84 1.70
N VAL A 58 -6.10 17.65 2.37
CA VAL A 58 -4.97 16.87 1.85
C VAL A 58 -5.33 15.40 1.77
N LEU A 59 -5.97 14.86 2.81
CA LEU A 59 -6.46 13.47 2.83
C LEU A 59 -7.38 13.18 1.64
N ARG A 60 -8.34 14.07 1.36
CA ARG A 60 -9.24 13.90 0.20
C ARG A 60 -8.51 14.03 -1.12
N ALA A 61 -7.61 15.00 -1.26
CA ALA A 61 -6.80 15.17 -2.47
C ALA A 61 -5.95 13.91 -2.74
N THR A 62 -5.27 13.39 -1.72
CA THR A 62 -4.48 12.14 -1.82
C THR A 62 -5.37 10.94 -2.16
N ALA A 63 -6.57 10.84 -1.59
CA ALA A 63 -7.48 9.73 -1.89
C ALA A 63 -8.07 9.80 -3.31
N SER A 64 -8.15 10.98 -3.91
CA SER A 64 -8.67 11.19 -5.27
C SER A 64 -7.58 11.16 -6.35
N ASP A 65 -6.30 11.31 -5.99
CA ASP A 65 -5.17 11.24 -6.91
C ASP A 65 -4.42 9.90 -6.78
N PRO A 66 -4.50 9.00 -7.77
CA PRO A 66 -3.86 7.68 -7.71
C PRO A 66 -2.34 7.75 -7.52
N ALA A 67 -1.67 8.73 -8.12
CA ALA A 67 -0.22 8.87 -8.02
C ALA A 67 0.22 9.25 -6.60
N SER A 68 -0.48 10.20 -5.98
CA SER A 68 -0.27 10.60 -4.58
C SER A 68 -0.56 9.44 -3.63
N LEU A 69 -1.64 8.69 -3.87
CA LEU A 69 -2.00 7.52 -3.07
C LEU A 69 -0.91 6.43 -3.15
N ASP A 70 -0.48 6.10 -4.36
CA ASP A 70 0.57 5.11 -4.60
C ASP A 70 1.90 5.53 -3.97
N ALA A 71 2.24 6.82 -4.01
CA ALA A 71 3.42 7.36 -3.34
C ALA A 71 3.33 7.21 -1.81
N LEU A 72 2.19 7.57 -1.22
CA LEU A 72 1.94 7.42 0.22
C LEU A 72 2.06 5.96 0.66
N PHE A 73 1.42 5.05 -0.07
CA PHE A 73 1.47 3.61 0.23
C PHE A 73 2.88 3.05 0.07
N THR A 74 3.59 3.43 -0.99
CA THR A 74 4.97 2.99 -1.23
C THR A 74 5.89 3.45 -0.11
N GLN A 75 5.73 4.68 0.38
CA GLN A 75 6.53 5.20 1.47
C GLN A 75 6.28 4.43 2.78
N ALA A 76 5.01 4.21 3.15
CA ALA A 76 4.65 3.41 4.32
C ALA A 76 5.19 1.97 4.22
N PHE A 77 5.16 1.38 3.02
CA PHE A 77 5.72 0.07 2.74
C PHE A 77 7.24 0.04 2.96
N ILE A 78 7.98 1.04 2.49
CA ILE A 78 9.43 1.17 2.66
C ILE A 78 9.79 1.36 4.14
N ASP A 79 9.15 2.30 4.82
CA ASP A 79 9.46 2.68 6.20
C ASP A 79 9.18 1.54 7.20
N SER A 80 8.21 0.69 6.89
CA SER A 80 7.94 -0.51 7.69
C SER A 80 9.08 -1.55 7.65
N GLY A 81 9.91 -1.51 6.60
CA GLY A 81 10.94 -2.50 6.30
C GLY A 81 10.49 -3.66 5.41
N LEU A 82 9.23 -3.68 4.93
CA LEU A 82 8.72 -4.72 4.03
C LEU A 82 9.54 -4.82 2.74
N ALA A 83 9.96 -3.69 2.16
CA ALA A 83 10.80 -3.64 0.95
C ALA A 83 12.17 -4.32 1.12
N LYS A 84 12.65 -4.47 2.37
CA LYS A 84 13.92 -5.16 2.68
C LYS A 84 13.70 -6.65 2.95
N LYS A 85 12.51 -7.03 3.42
CA LYS A 85 12.18 -8.42 3.78
C LYS A 85 12.16 -9.29 2.53
N ASN A 86 12.96 -10.35 2.52
CA ASN A 86 13.05 -11.29 1.40
C ASN A 86 13.41 -10.62 0.06
N ARG A 87 14.04 -9.44 0.07
CA ARG A 87 14.32 -8.64 -1.13
C ARG A 87 14.97 -9.47 -2.23
N GLY A 88 16.04 -10.21 -1.93
CA GLY A 88 16.73 -11.02 -2.95
C GLY A 88 15.83 -12.05 -3.66
N ILE A 89 14.93 -12.71 -2.91
CA ILE A 89 13.97 -13.67 -3.46
C ILE A 89 12.92 -12.94 -4.31
N ILE A 90 12.36 -11.86 -3.78
CA ILE A 90 11.30 -11.09 -4.43
C ILE A 90 11.81 -10.41 -5.70
N SER A 91 12.95 -9.71 -5.65
CA SER A 91 13.55 -9.05 -6.81
C SER A 91 13.82 -10.04 -7.94
N LYS A 92 14.27 -11.26 -7.62
CA LYS A 92 14.46 -12.32 -8.62
C LYS A 92 13.14 -12.79 -9.23
N LEU A 93 12.13 -13.07 -8.41
CA LEU A 93 10.79 -13.46 -8.90
C LEU A 93 10.17 -12.40 -9.81
N LEU A 94 10.35 -11.12 -9.46
CA LEU A 94 9.88 -9.97 -10.24
C LEU A 94 10.59 -9.80 -11.58
N ALA A 95 11.85 -10.26 -11.67
CA ALA A 95 12.61 -10.27 -12.93
C ALA A 95 12.23 -11.46 -13.80
N ASP A 96 12.10 -12.65 -13.19
CA ASP A 96 11.80 -13.90 -13.90
C ASP A 96 10.34 -13.96 -14.38
N ARG A 97 9.41 -13.31 -13.66
CA ARG A 97 7.97 -13.42 -13.89
C ARG A 97 7.23 -12.10 -13.67
N PRO A 98 7.47 -11.08 -14.52
CA PRO A 98 6.84 -9.76 -14.38
C PRO A 98 5.31 -9.81 -14.49
N ASP A 99 4.76 -10.77 -15.24
CA ASP A 99 3.33 -10.93 -15.49
C ASP A 99 2.52 -11.43 -14.27
N LEU A 100 3.19 -11.87 -13.20
CA LEU A 100 2.51 -12.29 -11.97
C LEU A 100 1.86 -11.13 -11.21
N LEU A 101 2.29 -9.89 -11.48
CA LEU A 101 1.84 -8.72 -10.74
C LEU A 101 0.57 -8.12 -11.32
N SER A 102 -0.43 -7.96 -10.45
CA SER A 102 -1.51 -7.03 -10.71
C SER A 102 -0.98 -5.58 -10.80
N PRO A 103 -1.56 -4.72 -11.66
CA PRO A 103 -1.12 -3.32 -11.80
C PRO A 103 -1.07 -2.55 -10.48
N GLU A 104 -2.01 -2.82 -9.58
CA GLU A 104 -2.12 -2.22 -8.24
C GLU A 104 -0.92 -2.52 -7.32
N CYS A 105 -0.15 -3.56 -7.62
CA CYS A 105 1.03 -3.96 -6.86
C CYS A 105 2.33 -3.34 -7.41
N ARG A 106 2.29 -2.67 -8.57
CA ARG A 106 3.48 -2.09 -9.21
C ARG A 106 4.25 -1.13 -8.30
N PRO A 107 3.61 -0.21 -7.55
CA PRO A 107 4.34 0.71 -6.68
C PRO A 107 5.23 0.00 -5.64
N PHE A 108 4.73 -1.10 -5.07
CA PHE A 108 5.48 -1.92 -4.11
C PHE A 108 6.56 -2.76 -4.78
N ALA A 109 6.29 -3.29 -5.98
CA ALA A 109 7.26 -4.07 -6.74
C ALA A 109 8.50 -3.24 -7.08
N ASP A 110 8.31 -1.97 -7.45
CA ASP A 110 9.41 -1.04 -7.72
C ASP A 110 10.24 -0.75 -6.45
N ALA A 111 9.63 -0.78 -5.27
CA ALA A 111 10.36 -0.64 -4.01
C ALA A 111 11.37 -1.78 -3.75
N PHE A 112 11.18 -2.97 -4.34
CA PHE A 112 12.15 -4.07 -4.27
C PHE A 112 13.29 -3.96 -5.29
N ARG A 113 13.14 -3.10 -6.30
CA ARG A 113 14.14 -2.90 -7.37
C ARG A 113 15.15 -1.80 -7.02
N ARG A 114 14.81 -0.90 -6.09
CA ARG A 114 15.69 0.14 -5.52
C ARG A 114 16.73 -0.47 -4.59
#